data_AF-A0A397A5V2-F1
#
_entry.id   AF-A0A397A5V2-F1
#
_cell.length_a   1.000
_cell.length_b   1.000
_cell.length_c   1.000
_cell.angle_alpha   90.00
_cell.angle_beta   90.00
_cell.angle_gamma   90.00
#
_symmetry.space_group_name_H-M   'P 1'
#
loop_
_entity.id
_entity.type
_entity.pdbx_description
1 polymer ?
#
loop_
_entity_poly.entity_id
_entity_poly.type
_entity_poly.pdbx_seq_one_letter_code
_entity_poly.pdbx_strand_id
1 'polypeptide(L)'
;LISQYKTAETALRNAGHLVSIDAFLSHYRLDCPRAVERLVRLGVPATVVHNTTSTSVDAVNVAQTVQHFITLSDALKMNIRAVDEVQPLLSESMGSLTKVKGLPPTFDGLMKLEQWLRVLNAMRASDELDEDQTRQLSFDLEQAYTGFMSFLNKSG
;
A
#
# COMPACT_ATOMS: atom_id res chain seq x y z
N LEU A 1 -15.17 -4.06 25.53
CA LEU A 1 -14.90 -5.50 25.30
C LEU A 1 -13.69 -6.05 26.07
N ILE A 2 -12.45 -5.57 25.88
CA ILE A 2 -11.28 -6.15 26.60
C ILE A 2 -11.30 -5.81 28.09
N SER A 3 -11.68 -4.58 28.45
CA SER A 3 -11.91 -4.21 29.84
C SER A 3 -12.95 -5.10 30.51
N GLN A 4 -14.10 -5.31 29.84
CA GLN A 4 -15.15 -6.22 30.31
C GLN A 4 -14.66 -7.67 30.46
N TYR A 5 -13.87 -8.17 29.49
CA TYR A 5 -13.24 -9.48 29.56
C TYR A 5 -12.33 -9.59 30.80
N LYS A 6 -11.42 -8.64 31.01
CA LYS A 6 -10.50 -8.62 32.17
C LYS A 6 -11.26 -8.51 33.50
N THR A 7 -12.33 -7.72 33.55
CA THR A 7 -13.20 -7.60 34.73
C THR A 7 -13.90 -8.92 35.04
N ALA A 8 -14.50 -9.57 34.04
CA ALA A 8 -15.16 -10.85 34.19
C ALA A 8 -14.16 -11.97 34.57
N GLU A 9 -13.00 -12.00 33.94
CA GLU A 9 -11.92 -12.94 34.27
C GLU A 9 -11.49 -12.77 35.74
N THR A 10 -11.22 -11.55 36.17
CA THR A 10 -10.79 -11.24 37.53
C THR A 10 -11.85 -11.63 38.55
N ALA A 11 -13.13 -11.33 38.27
CA ALA A 11 -14.24 -11.71 39.14
C ALA A 11 -14.35 -13.23 39.32
N LEU A 12 -14.22 -13.99 38.23
CA LEU A 12 -14.31 -15.46 38.26
C LEU A 12 -13.09 -16.11 38.93
N ARG A 13 -11.90 -15.52 38.77
CA ARG A 13 -10.69 -15.94 39.50
C ARG A 13 -10.84 -15.72 41.00
N ASN A 14 -11.34 -14.55 41.39
CA ASN A 14 -11.54 -14.21 42.81
C ASN A 14 -12.61 -15.08 43.48
N ALA A 15 -13.63 -15.50 42.72
CA ALA A 15 -14.64 -16.45 43.18
C ALA A 15 -14.15 -17.92 43.21
N GLY A 16 -12.90 -18.20 42.80
CA GLY A 16 -12.32 -19.54 42.79
C GLY A 16 -12.81 -20.45 41.66
N HIS A 17 -13.59 -19.93 40.71
CA HIS A 17 -14.16 -20.70 39.60
C HIS A 17 -13.23 -20.80 38.38
N LEU A 18 -12.13 -20.04 38.36
CA LEU A 18 -11.21 -19.96 37.23
C LEU A 18 -9.75 -20.05 37.71
N VAL A 19 -9.11 -21.19 37.46
CA VAL A 19 -7.69 -21.43 37.81
C VAL A 19 -6.76 -20.80 36.78
N SER A 20 -6.96 -21.11 35.50
CA SER A 20 -6.28 -20.46 34.38
C SER A 20 -7.19 -20.46 33.15
N ILE A 21 -6.95 -19.51 32.24
CA ILE A 21 -7.69 -19.43 30.98
C ILE A 21 -7.43 -20.68 30.13
N ASP A 22 -6.19 -21.19 30.10
CA ASP A 22 -5.84 -22.41 29.35
C ASP A 22 -6.60 -23.65 29.88
N ALA A 23 -6.71 -23.79 31.21
CA ALA A 23 -7.48 -24.87 31.82
C ALA A 23 -8.97 -24.76 31.50
N PHE A 24 -9.52 -23.54 31.50
CA PHE A 24 -10.90 -23.28 31.11
C PHE A 24 -11.17 -23.64 29.65
N LEU A 25 -10.31 -23.19 28.73
CA LEU A 25 -10.43 -23.50 27.30
C LEU A 25 -10.34 -25.00 27.04
N SER A 26 -9.44 -25.70 27.73
CA SER A 26 -9.31 -27.16 27.66
C SER A 26 -10.53 -27.89 28.22
N HIS A 27 -11.02 -27.47 29.39
CA HIS A 27 -12.18 -28.08 30.05
C HIS A 27 -13.45 -27.99 29.20
N TYR A 28 -13.68 -26.82 28.59
CA TYR A 28 -14.84 -26.58 27.72
C TYR A 28 -14.58 -26.91 26.24
N ARG A 29 -13.40 -27.43 25.88
CA ARG A 29 -12.99 -27.78 24.51
C ARG A 29 -13.21 -26.64 23.51
N LEU A 30 -12.87 -25.42 23.92
CA LEU A 30 -13.01 -24.23 23.09
C LEU A 30 -11.80 -24.08 22.17
N ASP A 31 -11.99 -24.36 20.88
CA ASP A 31 -10.96 -24.13 19.85
C ASP A 31 -11.15 -22.72 19.25
N CYS A 32 -10.51 -21.73 19.87
CA CYS A 32 -10.63 -20.32 19.48
C CYS A 32 -9.27 -19.62 19.45
N PRO A 33 -8.31 -20.09 18.62
CA PRO A 33 -6.91 -19.67 18.68
C PRO A 33 -6.74 -18.16 18.48
N ARG A 34 -7.53 -17.55 17.59
CA ARG A 34 -7.52 -16.10 17.34
C ARG A 34 -8.07 -15.28 18.51
N ALA A 35 -9.07 -15.79 19.23
CA ALA A 35 -9.61 -15.11 20.39
C ALA A 35 -8.61 -15.18 21.57
N VAL A 36 -7.93 -16.31 21.73
CA VAL A 36 -6.87 -16.50 22.73
C VAL A 36 -5.70 -15.56 22.47
N GLU A 37 -5.19 -15.54 21.24
CA GLU A 37 -4.11 -14.64 20.85
C GLU A 37 -4.46 -13.18 21.13
N ARG A 38 -5.66 -12.73 20.75
CA ARG A 38 -6.07 -11.34 20.95
C ARG A 38 -6.35 -10.99 22.41
N LEU A 39 -7.14 -11.78 23.12
CA LEU A 39 -7.66 -11.43 24.45
C LEU A 39 -6.67 -11.78 25.57
N VAL A 40 -5.97 -12.90 25.44
CA VAL A 40 -5.10 -13.44 26.49
C VAL A 40 -3.66 -12.99 26.30
N ARG A 41 -3.13 -13.05 25.07
CA ARG A 41 -1.71 -12.78 24.80
C ARG A 41 -1.45 -11.30 24.48
N LEU A 42 -2.21 -10.73 23.55
CA LEU A 42 -1.96 -9.37 23.05
C LEU A 42 -2.67 -8.30 23.88
N GLY A 43 -3.85 -8.59 24.43
CA GLY A 43 -4.57 -7.69 25.34
C GLY A 43 -5.00 -6.35 24.72
N VAL A 44 -4.98 -6.23 23.39
CA VAL A 44 -5.30 -5.02 22.63
C VAL A 44 -6.54 -5.22 21.74
N PRO A 45 -7.32 -4.15 21.47
CA PRO A 45 -8.50 -4.24 20.62
C PRO A 45 -8.19 -4.84 19.24
N ALA A 46 -9.17 -5.53 18.64
CA ALA A 46 -9.00 -6.13 17.31
C ALA A 46 -8.58 -5.10 16.26
N THR A 47 -9.00 -3.85 16.40
CA THR A 47 -8.64 -2.71 15.54
C THR A 47 -7.18 -2.28 15.65
N VAL A 48 -6.48 -2.65 16.73
CA VAL A 48 -5.02 -2.42 16.86
C VAL A 48 -4.24 -3.53 16.16
N VAL A 49 -4.75 -4.78 16.20
CA VAL A 49 -4.13 -5.95 15.54
C VAL A 49 -4.47 -6.01 14.03
N HIS A 50 -5.65 -5.53 13.66
CA HIS A 50 -6.15 -5.36 12.31
C HIS A 50 -6.45 -3.87 12.14
N ASN A 51 -5.41 -3.07 11.92
CA ASN A 51 -5.54 -1.65 11.69
C ASN A 51 -6.25 -1.39 10.35
N THR A 52 -7.58 -1.31 10.38
CA THR A 52 -8.40 -0.93 9.23
C THR A 52 -8.61 0.58 9.14
N THR A 53 -7.96 1.40 9.99
CA THR A 53 -8.08 2.86 9.92
C THR A 53 -7.15 3.53 8.90
N SER A 54 -6.24 2.78 8.26
CA SER A 54 -5.40 3.29 7.18
C SER A 54 -5.95 3.07 5.77
N THR A 55 -7.01 2.28 5.61
CA THR A 55 -7.51 1.84 4.29
C THR A 55 -8.00 2.99 3.43
N SER A 56 -8.61 4.05 3.99
CA SER A 56 -9.12 5.17 3.20
C SER A 56 -7.99 6.00 2.57
N VAL A 57 -6.96 6.36 3.33
CA VAL A 57 -5.81 7.12 2.79
C VAL A 57 -4.98 6.24 1.85
N ASP A 58 -4.82 4.96 2.18
CA ASP A 58 -4.07 4.02 1.33
C ASP A 58 -4.81 3.77 0.00
N ALA A 59 -6.13 3.61 0.03
CA ALA A 59 -6.96 3.48 -1.18
C ALA A 59 -6.95 4.77 -2.03
N VAL A 60 -6.94 5.95 -1.39
CA VAL A 60 -6.80 7.24 -2.10
C VAL A 60 -5.43 7.32 -2.78
N ASN A 61 -4.34 6.96 -2.11
CA ASN A 61 -3.01 6.98 -2.70
C ASN A 61 -2.89 6.00 -3.87
N VAL A 62 -3.50 4.81 -3.76
CA VAL A 62 -3.57 3.84 -4.86
C VAL A 62 -4.37 4.40 -6.03
N ALA A 63 -5.56 4.96 -5.78
CA ALA A 63 -6.40 5.54 -6.83
C ALA A 63 -5.72 6.70 -7.55
N GLN A 64 -5.06 7.60 -6.79
CA GLN A 64 -4.26 8.69 -7.35
C GLN A 64 -3.10 8.19 -8.20
N THR A 65 -2.40 7.14 -7.75
CA THR A 65 -1.30 6.53 -8.51
C THR A 65 -1.84 5.99 -9.84
N VAL A 66 -2.91 5.20 -9.82
CA VAL A 66 -3.55 4.69 -11.05
C VAL A 66 -3.96 5.83 -11.98
N GLN A 67 -4.58 6.89 -11.44
CA GLN A 67 -4.96 8.07 -12.21
C GLN A 67 -3.76 8.70 -12.92
N HIS A 68 -2.67 9.01 -12.21
CA HIS A 68 -1.50 9.65 -12.83
C HIS A 68 -0.83 8.78 -13.89
N PHE A 69 -0.74 7.46 -13.67
CA PHE A 69 -0.24 6.53 -14.68
C PHE A 69 -1.08 6.54 -15.97
N ILE A 70 -2.41 6.54 -15.83
CA ILE A 70 -3.33 6.62 -16.98
C ILE A 70 -3.18 7.96 -17.69
N THR A 71 -3.19 9.07 -16.94
CA THR A 71 -3.03 10.42 -17.50
C THR A 71 -1.73 10.56 -18.29
N LEU A 72 -0.60 10.09 -17.75
CA LEU A 72 0.67 10.12 -18.46
C LEU A 72 0.67 9.21 -19.70
N SER A 73 0.10 8.00 -19.60
CA SER A 73 -0.02 7.09 -20.75
C SER A 73 -0.84 7.69 -21.89
N ASP A 74 -1.96 8.34 -21.55
CA ASP A 74 -2.84 8.98 -22.53
C ASP A 74 -2.18 10.20 -23.17
N ALA A 75 -1.45 11.01 -22.38
CA ALA A 75 -0.68 12.13 -22.91
C ALA A 75 0.32 11.68 -23.99
N LEU A 76 1.10 10.64 -23.71
CA LEU A 76 2.07 10.08 -24.66
C LEU A 76 1.37 9.53 -25.93
N LYS A 77 0.21 8.87 -25.78
CA LYS A 77 -0.59 8.37 -26.92
C LYS A 77 -1.18 9.50 -27.79
N MET A 78 -1.44 10.65 -27.19
CA MET A 78 -1.88 11.87 -27.91
C MET A 78 -0.72 12.63 -28.57
N ASN A 79 0.49 12.07 -28.60
CA ASN A 79 1.71 12.73 -29.10
C ASN A 79 2.10 13.99 -28.30
N ILE A 80 1.75 14.07 -27.02
CA ILE A 80 2.32 15.08 -26.12
C ILE A 80 3.75 14.65 -25.79
N ARG A 81 4.73 15.42 -26.26
CA ARG A 81 6.16 15.08 -26.20
C ARG A 81 7.04 16.19 -25.66
N ALA A 82 6.53 17.42 -25.54
CA ALA A 82 7.27 18.54 -25.00
C ALA A 82 7.63 18.28 -23.53
N VAL A 83 8.86 18.63 -23.15
CA VAL A 83 9.40 18.36 -21.81
C VAL A 83 8.57 19.04 -20.73
N ASP A 84 8.14 20.29 -20.94
CA ASP A 84 7.31 21.04 -19.98
C ASP A 84 5.90 20.46 -19.80
N GLU A 85 5.41 19.66 -20.74
CA GLU A 85 4.14 18.94 -20.63
C GLU A 85 4.31 17.54 -20.01
N VAL A 86 5.36 16.80 -20.41
CA VAL A 86 5.57 15.41 -19.96
C VAL A 86 6.19 15.32 -18.57
N GLN A 87 7.15 16.21 -18.26
CA GLN A 87 7.92 16.15 -17.01
C GLN A 87 7.04 16.30 -15.76
N PRO A 88 6.07 17.24 -15.68
CA PRO A 88 5.21 17.37 -14.51
C PRO A 88 4.36 16.11 -14.27
N LEU A 89 3.80 15.51 -15.33
CA LEU A 89 2.99 14.29 -15.26
C LEU A 89 3.82 13.09 -14.76
N LEU A 90 5.07 12.99 -15.19
CA LEU A 90 6.00 11.96 -14.74
C LEU A 90 6.37 12.15 -13.25
N SER A 91 6.59 13.39 -12.83
CA SER A 91 6.86 13.73 -11.44
C SER A 91 5.68 13.43 -10.52
N GLU A 92 4.45 13.70 -10.94
CA GLU A 92 3.23 13.36 -10.20
C GLU A 92 3.02 11.84 -10.09
N SER A 93 3.31 11.11 -11.18
CA SER A 93 3.27 9.64 -11.20
C SER A 93 4.26 9.04 -10.19
N MET A 94 5.52 9.51 -10.17
CA MET A 94 6.51 9.07 -9.18
C MET A 94 6.13 9.49 -7.75
N GLY A 95 5.69 10.73 -7.58
CA GLY A 95 5.30 11.30 -6.28
C GLY A 95 4.09 10.62 -5.65
N SER A 96 3.13 10.14 -6.46
CA SER A 96 2.01 9.34 -5.98
C SER A 96 2.41 7.90 -5.68
N LEU A 97 3.22 7.28 -6.54
CA LEU A 97 3.70 5.91 -6.36
C LEU A 97 4.51 5.75 -5.05
N THR A 98 5.36 6.72 -4.70
CA THR A 98 6.12 6.71 -3.43
C THR A 98 5.24 6.83 -2.17
N LYS A 99 3.99 7.28 -2.29
CA LYS A 99 3.03 7.37 -1.17
C LYS A 99 2.26 6.07 -0.93
N VAL A 100 2.39 5.08 -1.82
CA VAL A 100 1.73 3.78 -1.65
C VAL A 100 2.48 2.97 -0.60
N LYS A 101 1.79 2.62 0.49
CA LYS A 101 2.38 1.86 1.58
C LYS A 101 2.75 0.44 1.16
N GLY A 102 3.87 -0.04 1.70
CA GLY A 102 4.38 -1.39 1.45
C GLY A 102 5.13 -1.55 0.12
N LEU A 103 5.13 -0.53 -0.75
CA LEU A 103 5.92 -0.57 -1.98
C LEU A 103 7.42 -0.50 -1.64
N PRO A 104 8.24 -1.46 -2.09
CA PRO A 104 9.68 -1.42 -1.84
C PRO A 104 10.34 -0.21 -2.50
N PRO A 105 11.36 0.43 -1.87
CA PRO A 105 12.12 1.50 -2.50
C PRO A 105 12.92 1.02 -3.73
N THR A 106 13.16 -0.29 -3.83
CA THR A 106 13.80 -0.96 -4.98
C THR A 106 12.79 -1.44 -6.01
N PHE A 107 11.55 -0.94 -5.98
CA PHE A 107 10.55 -1.28 -6.99
C PHE A 107 11.02 -0.76 -8.36
N ASP A 108 11.14 -1.66 -9.33
CA ASP A 108 11.72 -1.34 -10.65
C ASP A 108 11.01 -0.18 -11.35
N GLY A 109 9.68 -0.09 -11.22
CA GLY A 109 8.92 1.03 -11.75
C GLY A 109 9.31 2.39 -11.17
N LEU A 110 9.69 2.47 -9.89
CA LEU A 110 10.21 3.73 -9.30
C LEU A 110 11.56 4.10 -9.91
N MET A 111 12.45 3.12 -10.08
CA MET A 111 13.77 3.34 -10.68
C MET A 111 13.66 3.81 -12.13
N LYS A 112 12.71 3.26 -12.90
CA LYS A 112 12.42 3.68 -14.28
C LYS A 112 11.90 5.10 -14.36
N LEU A 113 10.91 5.46 -13.53
CA LEU A 113 10.39 6.83 -13.49
C LEU A 113 11.48 7.84 -13.10
N GLU A 114 12.33 7.49 -12.15
CA GLU A 114 13.47 8.33 -11.74
C GLU A 114 14.47 8.52 -12.89
N GLN A 115 14.80 7.45 -13.62
CA GLN A 115 15.68 7.52 -14.78
C GLN A 115 15.13 8.48 -15.85
N TRP A 116 13.84 8.40 -16.16
CA TRP A 116 13.20 9.28 -17.13
C TRP A 116 13.13 10.73 -16.66
N LEU A 117 12.87 10.99 -15.37
CA LEU A 117 12.94 12.35 -14.82
C LEU A 117 14.35 12.95 -14.96
N ARG A 118 15.41 12.16 -14.78
CA ARG A 118 16.79 12.64 -15.01
C ARG A 118 17.03 13.02 -16.47
N VAL A 119 16.49 12.24 -17.41
CA VAL A 119 16.56 12.57 -18.85
C VAL A 119 15.84 13.88 -19.14
N LEU A 120 14.57 13.99 -18.74
CA LEU A 120 13.76 15.19 -18.99
C LEU A 120 14.33 16.45 -18.32
N ASN A 121 14.83 16.34 -17.09
CA ASN A 121 15.44 17.48 -16.38
C ASN A 121 16.77 17.94 -16.99
N ALA A 122 17.41 17.12 -17.83
CA ALA A 122 18.63 17.50 -18.56
C ALA A 122 18.31 18.21 -19.89
N MET A 123 17.04 18.19 -20.32
CA MET A 123 16.55 18.85 -21.52
C MET A 123 15.96 20.22 -21.19
N ARG A 124 15.78 21.08 -22.20
CA ARG A 124 15.07 22.35 -22.03
C ARG A 124 13.57 22.09 -22.02
N ALA A 125 12.83 22.96 -21.35
CA ALA A 125 11.36 22.92 -21.31
C ALA A 125 10.73 22.81 -22.72
N SER A 126 11.30 23.49 -23.71
CA SER A 126 10.82 23.52 -25.10
C SER A 126 11.30 22.34 -25.96
N ASP A 127 12.19 21.49 -25.45
CA ASP A 127 12.66 20.34 -26.19
C ASP A 127 11.56 19.26 -26.19
N GLU A 128 11.56 18.39 -27.20
CA GLU A 128 10.61 17.28 -27.31
C GLU A 128 11.34 15.93 -27.23
N LEU A 129 10.66 14.94 -26.65
CA LEU A 129 11.08 13.54 -26.78
C LEU A 129 10.99 13.10 -28.23
N ASP A 130 12.03 12.42 -28.73
CA ASP A 130 12.00 11.80 -30.05
C ASP A 130 11.07 10.57 -30.07
N GLU A 131 10.84 9.99 -31.26
CA GLU A 131 9.95 8.83 -31.41
C GLU A 131 10.42 7.60 -30.63
N ASP A 132 11.73 7.36 -30.60
CA ASP A 132 12.30 6.18 -29.93
C ASP A 132 12.23 6.36 -28.41
N GLN A 133 12.54 7.55 -27.91
CA GLN A 133 12.38 7.92 -26.50
C GLN A 133 10.93 7.82 -26.06
N THR A 134 9.99 8.33 -26.86
CA THR A 134 8.54 8.26 -26.56
C THR A 134 8.06 6.82 -26.48
N ARG A 135 8.49 5.96 -27.41
CA ARG A 135 8.15 4.53 -27.41
C ARG A 135 8.76 3.81 -26.21
N GLN A 136 10.02 4.09 -25.89
CA GLN A 136 10.69 3.46 -24.75
C GLN A 136 10.08 3.91 -23.41
N LEU A 137 9.75 5.21 -23.27
CA LEU A 137 9.06 5.73 -22.09
C LEU A 137 7.68 5.08 -21.94
N SER A 138 6.92 4.96 -23.02
CA SER A 138 5.60 4.32 -22.99
C SER A 138 5.69 2.86 -22.54
N PHE A 139 6.67 2.12 -23.05
CA PHE A 139 6.90 0.73 -22.66
C PHE A 139 7.34 0.59 -21.20
N ASP A 140 8.29 1.40 -20.75
CA ASP A 140 8.74 1.39 -19.35
C ASP A 140 7.59 1.77 -18.39
N LEU A 141 6.73 2.71 -18.80
CA LEU A 141 5.55 3.11 -18.04
C LEU A 141 4.52 1.98 -17.93
N GLU A 142 4.25 1.25 -19.02
CA GLU A 142 3.38 0.07 -19.01
C GLU A 142 3.93 -1.04 -18.12
N GLN A 143 5.24 -1.27 -18.14
CA GLN A 143 5.88 -2.23 -17.23
C GLN A 143 5.75 -1.81 -15.76
N ALA A 144 6.04 -0.53 -15.46
CA ALA A 144 5.91 0.01 -14.11
C ALA A 144 4.47 -0.11 -13.60
N TYR A 145 3.47 0.22 -14.42
CA TYR A 145 2.06 0.08 -14.09
C TYR A 145 1.66 -1.39 -13.87
N THR A 146 2.08 -2.29 -14.75
CA THR A 146 1.82 -3.73 -14.62
C THR A 146 2.45 -4.30 -13.35
N GLY A 147 3.70 -3.93 -13.05
CA GLY A 147 4.39 -4.30 -11.83
C GLY A 147 3.67 -3.78 -10.58
N PHE A 148 3.14 -2.55 -10.65
CA PHE A 148 2.38 -1.94 -9.58
C PHE A 148 1.07 -2.68 -9.32
N MET A 149 0.30 -2.99 -10.37
CA MET A 149 -0.93 -3.78 -10.25
C MET A 149 -0.66 -5.21 -9.72
N SER A 150 0.46 -5.83 -10.13
CA SER A 150 0.89 -7.12 -9.58
C SER A 150 1.21 -7.03 -8.08
N PHE A 151 1.87 -5.95 -7.65
CA PHE A 151 2.13 -5.69 -6.23
C PHE A 151 0.84 -5.54 -5.42
N LEU A 152 -0.14 -4.79 -5.92
CA LEU A 152 -1.44 -4.63 -5.25
C LEU A 152 -2.18 -5.96 -5.13
N ASN A 153 -2.21 -6.76 -6.19
CA ASN A 153 -2.89 -8.07 -6.19
C ASN A 153 -2.23 -9.10 -5.26
N LYS A 154 -0.93 -8.96 -4.96
CA LYS A 154 -0.22 -9.82 -3.99
C LYS A 154 -0.38 -9.33 -2.55
N SER A 155 -0.75 -8.07 -2.36
CA SER A 155 -0.83 -7.40 -1.05
C SER A 155 -2.25 -7.35 -0.48
N GLY A 156 -3.27 -7.68 -1.29
CA GLY A 156 -4.66 -7.89 -0.87
C GLY A 156 -4.96 -9.34 -0.56
#